data_AF-A0A7S1J077-F1
#
_entry.id   AF-A0A7S1J077-F1
#
_cell.length_a   1.000
_cell.length_b   1.000
_cell.length_c   1.000
_cell.angle_alpha   90.00
_cell.angle_beta   90.00
_cell.angle_gamma   90.00
#
_symmetry.space_group_name_H-M   'P 1'
#
loop_
_entity.id
_entity.type
_entity.pdbx_description
1 polymer ?
#
loop_
_entity_poly.entity_id
_entity_poly.type
_entity_poly.pdbx_seq_one_letter_code
_entity_poly.pdbx_strand_id
1 'polypeptide(L)'
;DRCKLLREWLQHAGQDPDELVMQYFTSAVEERFRPEQADSLFEQRLSAPHWLETMLELPEWRQVLYSLATLHRDSILMKYTMQRIVEAGLHAERVAPPQLASNYFSLFQHSFVEDIGT
;
A
#
# COMPACT_ATOMS: atom_id res chain seq x y z
N ASP A 1 5.92 -22.35 -22.88
CA ASP A 1 5.69 -20.98 -22.42
C ASP A 1 6.81 -20.60 -21.44
N ARG A 2 7.56 -19.53 -21.70
CA ARG A 2 8.82 -19.24 -20.99
C ARG A 2 8.59 -18.86 -19.52
N CYS A 3 7.48 -18.18 -19.23
CA CYS A 3 7.10 -17.79 -17.87
C CYS A 3 6.73 -19.00 -17.01
N LYS A 4 6.15 -20.04 -17.62
CA LYS A 4 5.80 -21.28 -16.93
C LYS A 4 7.04 -22.03 -16.44
N LEU A 5 8.03 -22.19 -17.32
CA LEU A 5 9.29 -22.85 -16.96
C LEU A 5 10.04 -22.08 -15.86
N LEU A 6 10.07 -20.75 -15.92
CA LEU A 6 10.69 -19.93 -14.88
C LEU A 6 9.98 -20.10 -13.52
N ARG A 7 8.64 -20.08 -13.52
CA ARG A 7 7.82 -20.32 -12.31
C ARG A 7 8.13 -21.69 -11.71
N GLU A 8 8.15 -22.74 -12.53
CA GLU A 8 8.46 -24.11 -12.11
C GLU A 8 9.89 -24.22 -11.54
N TRP A 9 10.87 -23.57 -12.18
CA TRP A 9 12.25 -23.54 -11.70
C TRP A 9 12.38 -22.86 -10.34
N LEU A 10 11.74 -21.71 -10.16
CA LEU A 10 11.75 -20.98 -8.90
C LEU A 10 11.10 -21.81 -7.77
N GLN A 11 9.98 -22.47 -8.08
CA GLN A 11 9.34 -23.40 -7.13
C GLN A 11 10.25 -24.57 -6.76
N HIS A 12 10.97 -25.16 -7.71
CA HIS A 12 11.95 -26.22 -7.43
C HIS A 12 13.14 -25.73 -6.60
N ALA A 13 13.52 -24.46 -6.72
CA ALA A 13 14.55 -23.83 -5.89
C ALA A 13 14.03 -23.43 -4.48
N GLY A 14 12.78 -23.74 -4.14
CA GLY A 14 12.17 -23.40 -2.86
C GLY A 14 11.83 -21.91 -2.71
N GLN A 15 11.72 -21.18 -3.83
CA GLN A 15 11.31 -19.78 -3.85
C GLN A 15 9.83 -19.68 -4.26
N ASP A 16 9.11 -18.71 -3.69
CA ASP A 16 7.79 -18.33 -4.16
C ASP A 16 7.92 -17.31 -5.31
N PRO A 17 7.56 -17.67 -6.56
CA PRO A 17 7.65 -16.77 -7.70
C PRO A 17 6.77 -15.53 -7.55
N ASP A 18 5.60 -15.68 -6.93
CA ASP A 18 4.64 -14.59 -6.78
C ASP A 18 5.16 -13.59 -5.72
N GLU A 19 5.79 -14.10 -4.64
CA GLU A 19 6.49 -13.26 -3.65
C GLU A 19 7.65 -12.48 -4.27
N LEU A 20 8.51 -13.14 -5.07
CA LEU A 20 9.64 -12.48 -5.73
C LEU A 20 9.21 -11.38 -6.70
N VAL A 21 8.13 -11.60 -7.45
CA VAL A 21 7.55 -10.60 -8.33
C VAL A 21 7.05 -9.41 -7.54
N MET A 22 6.34 -9.65 -6.43
CA MET A 22 5.82 -8.59 -5.57
C MET A 22 6.96 -7.80 -4.91
N GLN A 23 8.01 -8.45 -4.42
CA GLN A 23 9.18 -7.79 -3.86
C GLN A 23 9.89 -6.89 -4.89
N TYR A 24 10.11 -7.41 -6.11
CA TYR A 24 10.70 -6.63 -7.19
C TYR A 24 9.83 -5.43 -7.56
N PHE A 25 8.52 -5.64 -7.70
CA PHE A 25 7.58 -4.57 -8.03
C PHE A 25 7.57 -3.48 -6.95
N THR A 26 7.53 -3.88 -5.69
CA THR A 26 7.54 -2.96 -4.54
C THR A 26 8.79 -2.08 -4.58
N SER A 27 9.97 -2.71 -4.75
CA SER A 27 11.25 -2.01 -4.88
C SER A 27 11.27 -1.04 -6.06
N ALA A 28 10.75 -1.45 -7.21
CA ALA A 28 10.72 -0.63 -8.42
C ALA A 28 9.77 0.58 -8.26
N VAL A 29 8.65 0.41 -7.56
CA VAL A 29 7.72 1.50 -7.28
C VAL A 29 8.32 2.47 -6.28
N GLU A 30 8.92 2.00 -5.19
CA GLU A 30 9.61 2.85 -4.22
C GLU A 30 10.71 3.72 -4.87
N GLU A 31 11.50 3.16 -5.78
CA GLU A 31 12.57 3.87 -6.48
C GLU A 31 12.02 4.99 -7.40
N ARG A 32 10.89 4.73 -8.04
CA ARG A 32 10.36 5.56 -9.13
C ARG A 32 9.21 6.47 -8.73
N PHE A 33 8.59 6.24 -7.57
CA PHE A 33 7.51 7.06 -7.09
C PHE A 33 7.98 8.49 -6.85
N ARG A 34 7.18 9.46 -7.30
CA ARG A 34 7.47 10.90 -7.16
C ARG A 34 6.25 11.55 -6.50
N PRO A 35 6.29 11.82 -5.18
CA PRO A 35 5.11 12.26 -4.44
C PRO A 35 4.55 13.58 -4.97
N GLU A 36 5.40 14.53 -5.33
CA GLU A 36 4.99 15.84 -5.85
C GLU A 36 4.17 15.72 -7.15
N GLN A 37 4.59 14.85 -8.07
CA GLN A 37 3.89 14.62 -9.33
C GLN A 37 2.59 13.86 -9.10
N ALA A 38 2.63 12.85 -8.23
CA ALA A 38 1.45 12.05 -7.88
C ALA A 38 0.38 12.91 -7.20
N ASP A 39 0.78 13.77 -6.27
CA ASP A 39 -0.11 14.68 -5.54
C ASP A 39 -0.71 15.72 -6.49
N SER A 40 0.10 16.35 -7.35
CA SER A 40 -0.42 17.31 -8.34
C SER A 40 -1.47 16.69 -9.26
N LEU A 41 -1.25 15.44 -9.71
CA LEU A 41 -2.22 14.70 -10.52
C LEU A 41 -3.44 14.27 -9.71
N PHE A 42 -3.30 14.02 -8.42
CA PHE A 42 -4.39 13.65 -7.53
C PHE A 42 -5.30 14.84 -7.22
N GLU A 43 -4.74 16.01 -6.91
CA GLU A 43 -5.48 17.24 -6.63
C GLU A 43 -6.28 17.74 -7.84
N GLN A 44 -5.79 17.51 -9.05
CA GLN A 44 -6.50 17.85 -10.29
C GLN A 44 -7.70 16.94 -10.58
N ARG A 45 -7.82 15.81 -9.89
CA ARG A 45 -8.92 14.85 -10.09
C ARG A 45 -10.06 15.14 -9.13
N LEU A 46 -11.28 14.92 -9.60
CA LEU A 46 -12.50 14.99 -8.78
C LEU A 46 -12.72 13.73 -7.92
N SER A 47 -12.05 12.63 -8.27
CA SER A 47 -12.20 11.34 -7.59
C SER A 47 -10.87 10.60 -7.48
N ALA A 48 -10.81 9.65 -6.55
CA ALA A 48 -9.66 8.77 -6.40
C ALA A 48 -9.37 8.01 -7.71
N PRO A 49 -8.09 7.71 -8.02
CA PRO A 49 -7.74 6.90 -9.18
C PRO A 49 -8.26 5.47 -9.02
N HIS A 50 -8.84 4.90 -10.09
CA HIS A 50 -9.37 3.53 -10.05
C HIS A 50 -8.32 2.47 -9.69
N TRP A 51 -7.07 2.66 -10.13
CA TRP A 51 -5.98 1.74 -9.77
C TRP A 51 -5.75 1.67 -8.25
N LEU A 52 -6.05 2.75 -7.52
CA LEU A 52 -5.89 2.80 -6.07
C LEU A 52 -6.95 1.92 -5.40
N GLU A 53 -8.18 1.93 -5.90
CA GLU A 53 -9.26 1.07 -5.41
C GLU A 53 -8.87 -0.41 -5.57
N THR A 54 -8.36 -0.80 -6.74
CA THR A 54 -7.88 -2.16 -6.99
C THR A 54 -6.73 -2.56 -6.05
N MET A 55 -5.79 -1.64 -5.79
CA MET A 55 -4.70 -1.91 -4.85
C MET A 55 -5.17 -2.02 -3.40
N LEU A 56 -6.24 -1.32 -3.03
CA LEU A 56 -6.82 -1.40 -1.70
C LEU A 56 -7.55 -2.73 -1.44
N GLU A 57 -8.01 -3.43 -2.47
CA GLU A 57 -8.74 -4.70 -2.34
C GLU A 57 -7.81 -5.88 -1.97
N LEU A 58 -6.60 -5.93 -2.53
CA LEU A 58 -5.70 -7.07 -2.37
C LEU A 58 -4.62 -6.83 -1.29
N PRO A 59 -4.41 -7.80 -0.36
CA PRO A 59 -3.42 -7.65 0.72
C PRO A 59 -1.99 -7.40 0.23
N GLU A 60 -1.55 -8.04 -0.87
CA GLU A 60 -0.18 -7.87 -1.35
C GLU A 60 0.05 -6.45 -1.88
N TRP A 61 -0.96 -5.82 -2.48
CA TRP A 61 -0.88 -4.44 -2.95
C TRP A 61 -0.94 -3.43 -1.81
N ARG A 62 -1.69 -3.71 -0.74
CA ARG A 62 -1.68 -2.87 0.46
C ARG A 62 -0.29 -2.78 1.09
N GLN A 63 0.55 -3.83 1.00
CA GLN A 63 1.95 -3.75 1.44
C GLN A 63 2.75 -2.70 0.70
N VAL A 64 2.56 -2.58 -0.62
CA VAL A 64 3.19 -1.54 -1.43
C VAL A 64 2.75 -0.15 -0.96
N LEU A 65 1.45 0.01 -0.70
CA LEU A 65 0.89 1.28 -0.21
C LEU A 65 1.41 1.64 1.17
N TYR A 66 1.55 0.67 2.08
CA TYR A 66 2.14 0.89 3.40
C TYR A 66 3.60 1.32 3.30
N SER A 67 4.37 0.70 2.41
CA SER A 67 5.77 1.09 2.21
C SER A 67 5.87 2.52 1.66
N LEU A 68 5.12 2.83 0.60
CA LEU A 68 5.09 4.18 0.04
C LEU A 68 4.64 5.25 1.04
N ALA A 69 3.62 4.97 1.85
CA ALA A 69 3.15 5.89 2.88
C ALA A 69 4.15 6.06 4.03
N THR A 70 5.01 5.09 4.26
CA THR A 70 6.12 5.18 5.22
C THR A 70 7.26 6.04 4.66
N LEU A 71 7.63 5.85 3.38
CA LEU A 71 8.68 6.63 2.72
C LEU A 71 8.26 8.09 2.45
N HIS A 72 7.01 8.30 2.05
CA HIS A 72 6.49 9.59 1.58
C HIS A 72 5.34 10.09 2.44
N ARG A 73 5.58 10.22 3.75
CA ARG A 73 4.58 10.62 4.75
C ARG A 73 3.86 11.93 4.45
N ASP A 74 4.52 12.84 3.73
CA ASP A 74 3.99 14.18 3.47
C ASP A 74 3.09 14.22 2.23
N SER A 75 3.08 13.15 1.43
CA SER A 75 2.26 13.05 0.22
C SER A 75 0.77 13.07 0.54
N ILE A 76 0.05 13.91 -0.18
CA ILE A 76 -1.41 14.05 -0.07
C ILE A 76 -2.09 12.74 -0.49
N LEU A 77 -1.64 12.15 -1.59
CA LEU A 77 -2.15 10.87 -2.07
C LEU A 77 -1.94 9.76 -1.03
N MET A 78 -0.78 9.69 -0.38
CA MET A 78 -0.51 8.66 0.63
C MET A 78 -1.31 8.88 1.92
N LYS A 79 -1.48 10.13 2.38
CA LYS A 79 -2.35 10.46 3.51
C LYS A 79 -3.80 10.04 3.23
N TYR A 80 -4.32 10.38 2.06
CA TYR A 80 -5.65 9.95 1.61
C TYR A 80 -5.76 8.43 1.58
N THR A 81 -4.75 7.75 1.02
CA THR A 81 -4.72 6.28 0.94
C THR A 81 -4.78 5.64 2.33
N MET A 82 -3.98 6.12 3.29
CA MET A 82 -3.98 5.58 4.65
C MET A 82 -5.31 5.82 5.36
N GLN A 83 -5.93 6.99 5.15
CA GLN A 83 -7.27 7.26 5.66
C GLN A 83 -8.28 6.23 5.14
N ARG A 84 -8.26 5.92 3.84
CA ARG A 84 -9.14 4.89 3.23
C ARG A 84 -8.93 3.50 3.82
N ILE A 85 -7.70 3.12 4.13
CA ILE A 85 -7.39 1.83 4.77
C ILE A 85 -7.96 1.78 6.19
N VAL A 86 -7.84 2.87 6.95
CA VAL A 86 -8.38 3.00 8.30
C VAL A 86 -9.90 2.89 8.28
N GLU A 87 -10.56 3.66 7.42
CA GLU A 87 -12.03 3.64 7.21
C GLU A 87 -12.54 2.24 6.81
N ALA A 88 -11.76 1.48 6.05
CA ALA A 88 -12.11 0.12 5.65
C ALA A 88 -11.87 -0.93 6.75
N GLY A 89 -11.33 -0.55 7.92
CA GLY A 89 -10.97 -1.47 9.00
C GLY A 89 -9.78 -2.39 8.66
N LEU A 90 -9.03 -2.08 7.60
CA LEU A 90 -7.90 -2.90 7.11
C LEU A 90 -6.57 -2.54 7.78
N HIS A 91 -6.61 -1.63 8.75
CA HIS A 91 -5.45 -1.02 9.37
C HIS A 91 -4.76 -1.91 10.41
N ALA A 92 -5.41 -3.01 10.83
CA ALA A 92 -4.92 -3.98 11.81
C ALA A 92 -4.22 -5.20 11.18
N GLU A 93 -3.87 -5.13 9.89
CA GLU A 93 -3.15 -6.20 9.22
C GLU A 93 -1.79 -6.45 9.86
N ARG A 94 -1.51 -7.71 10.22
CA ARG A 94 -0.25 -8.15 10.85
C ARG A 94 1.01 -7.78 10.07
N VAL A 95 0.87 -7.46 8.80
CA VAL A 95 1.97 -7.24 7.85
C VAL A 95 2.31 -5.75 7.72
N ALA A 96 1.48 -4.84 8.25
CA ALA A 96 1.78 -3.41 8.22
C ALA A 96 3.06 -3.07 9.03
N PRO A 97 3.97 -2.21 8.52
CA PRO A 97 5.19 -1.83 9.24
C PRO A 97 4.86 -1.08 10.54
N PRO A 98 5.58 -1.33 11.65
CA PRO A 98 5.32 -0.64 12.92
C PRO A 98 5.55 0.87 12.84
N GLN A 99 6.45 1.34 11.96
CA GLN A 99 6.66 2.78 11.73
C GLN A 99 5.40 3.46 11.16
N LEU A 100 4.59 2.75 10.39
CA LEU A 100 3.35 3.29 9.82
C LEU A 100 2.35 3.64 10.92
N ALA A 101 2.18 2.76 11.90
CA ALA A 101 1.30 3.00 13.05
C ALA A 101 1.73 4.26 13.83
N SER A 102 3.03 4.47 14.02
CA SER A 102 3.54 5.69 14.66
C SER A 102 3.30 6.95 13.82
N ASN A 103 3.45 6.86 12.50
CA ASN A 103 3.32 8.00 11.60
C ASN A 103 1.87 8.46 11.42
N TYR A 104 0.92 7.53 11.51
CA TYR A 104 -0.51 7.79 11.30
C TYR A 104 -1.35 7.61 12.57
N PHE A 105 -0.72 7.54 13.76
CA PHE A 105 -1.39 7.27 15.05
C PHE A 105 -2.64 8.13 15.29
N SER A 106 -2.62 9.40 14.88
CA SER A 106 -3.77 10.30 15.00
C SER A 106 -4.99 9.86 14.20
N LEU A 107 -4.80 9.25 13.02
CA LEU A 107 -5.89 8.69 12.22
C LEU A 107 -6.52 7.48 12.92
N PHE A 108 -5.68 6.62 13.52
CA PHE A 108 -6.16 5.48 14.30
C PHE A 108 -6.92 5.90 15.56
N GLN A 109 -6.41 6.91 16.29
CA GLN A 109 -7.10 7.40 17.48
C GLN A 109 -8.49 7.95 17.14
N HIS A 110 -8.63 8.65 16.00
CA HIS A 110 -9.92 9.17 15.56
C HIS A 110 -10.93 8.05 15.29
N SER A 111 -10.55 7.02 14.53
CA SER A 111 -11.46 5.90 14.23
C SER A 111 -11.89 5.14 15.49
N PHE A 112 -10.98 4.95 16.45
CA PHE A 112 -11.31 4.32 17.74
C PHE A 112 -12.32 5.14 18.56
N VAL A 113 -12.24 6.47 18.54
CA VAL A 113 -13.19 7.33 19.26
C VAL A 113 -14.57 7.29 18.61
N GLU A 114 -14.64 7.23 17.28
CA GLU A 114 -15.91 7.04 16.55
C GLU A 114 -16.56 5.68 16.89
N ASP A 115 -15.78 4.60 16.98
CA ASP A 115 -16.30 3.26 17.31
C ASP A 115 -16.79 3.13 18.77
N ILE A 116 -16.24 3.91 19.71
CA ILE A 116 -16.67 3.91 21.12
C ILE A 116 -17.85 4.87 21.36
N GLY A 117 -18.08 5.81 20.43
CA GLY A 117 -19.13 6.84 20.51
C GLY A 117 -20.53 6.39 20.07
N THR A 118 -20.66 5.18 19.52
CA THR A 118 -21.94 4.52 19.14
C THR A 118 -22.30 3.38 20.07
#